data_AF-A0A8C9CXY8-F1
#
_entry.id   AF-A0A8C9CXY8-F1
#
_cell.length_a   1.000
_cell.length_b   1.000
_cell.length_c   1.000
_cell.angle_alpha   90.00
_cell.angle_beta   90.00
_cell.angle_gamma   90.00
#
_symmetry.space_group_name_H-M   'P 1'
#
loop_
_entity.id
_entity.type
_entity.pdbx_description
1 polymer ?
#
loop_
_entity_poly.entity_id
_entity_poly.type
_entity_poly.pdbx_seq_one_letter_code
_entity_poly.pdbx_strand_id
1 'polypeptide(L)'
;MASLRAERAAGGSRLPATGAGRPAALRLLLLLGAVLKPQESLAQLLPTPDVLKSEGKTVEEKYETNVLRCWDDYKVQMDSIEKDWCDWALISRLQPNMDTRQKQLAAWCSLVLSFCRLHKQSSMTVMEAQESPLFNNVKLQRKLPVESIQVVLEELRKKGNLEWLDKNKSSFLIMWRRPEEWGKLIYQWVSRSGQNNSVFTLYELTNGEDTEDEEFHGLDEATLLRALQALQQEHKAEIITVSDGRGVKFF
;
A
#
# COMPACT_ATOMS: atom_id res chain seq x y z
N MET A 1 -41.25 -9.97 -46.70
CA MET A 1 -41.90 -8.92 -47.52
C MET A 1 -42.33 -7.83 -46.55
N ALA A 2 -41.98 -6.55 -46.66
CA ALA A 2 -42.04 -5.63 -47.81
C ALA A 2 -43.50 -5.37 -48.26
N SER A 3 -43.99 -4.14 -48.47
CA SER A 3 -43.28 -2.84 -48.53
C SER A 3 -44.16 -1.59 -48.29
N LEU A 4 -43.51 -0.53 -47.76
CA LEU A 4 -43.61 0.93 -48.04
C LEU A 4 -44.89 1.62 -48.63
N ARG A 5 -45.22 2.79 -48.03
CA ARG A 5 -45.77 4.07 -48.63
C ARG A 5 -47.20 4.02 -49.24
N ALA A 6 -47.92 5.11 -49.54
CA ALA A 6 -48.06 6.53 -49.09
C ALA A 6 -49.34 7.12 -49.79
N GLU A 7 -49.79 8.39 -49.79
CA GLU A 7 -49.41 9.73 -49.26
C GLU A 7 -50.66 10.67 -49.28
N ARG A 8 -50.61 11.90 -48.72
CA ARG A 8 -51.48 13.09 -49.03
C ARG A 8 -52.99 13.04 -48.63
N ALA A 9 -53.79 14.14 -48.60
CA ALA A 9 -53.63 15.61 -48.49
C ALA A 9 -55.03 16.29 -48.36
N ALA A 10 -55.23 17.61 -48.11
CA ALA A 10 -54.57 18.62 -47.28
C ALA A 10 -55.37 19.96 -47.28
N GLY A 11 -55.43 20.70 -46.16
CA GLY A 11 -56.04 22.05 -46.03
C GLY A 11 -56.48 22.33 -44.57
N GLY A 12 -56.52 23.55 -44.01
CA GLY A 12 -56.28 24.91 -44.51
C GLY A 12 -57.38 25.86 -43.99
N SER A 13 -57.15 27.12 -43.54
CA SER A 13 -55.94 27.96 -43.48
C SER A 13 -56.12 29.19 -42.56
N ARG A 14 -55.07 29.57 -41.79
CA ARG A 14 -54.66 30.97 -41.40
C ARG A 14 -55.61 31.84 -40.52
N LEU A 15 -55.24 32.97 -39.87
CA LEU A 15 -54.05 33.61 -39.23
C LEU A 15 -54.56 34.98 -38.63
N PRO A 16 -53.75 35.83 -37.93
CA PRO A 16 -52.48 35.64 -37.20
C PRO A 16 -52.78 35.72 -35.67
N ALA A 17 -52.21 36.49 -34.73
CA ALA A 17 -51.04 37.38 -34.55
C ALA A 17 -50.79 37.53 -33.02
N THR A 18 -49.66 37.99 -32.45
CA THR A 18 -48.29 38.31 -32.93
C THR A 18 -47.31 37.37 -32.18
N GLY A 19 -46.04 37.63 -31.82
CA GLY A 19 -45.05 38.69 -32.07
C GLY A 19 -43.67 38.20 -31.55
N ALA A 20 -42.56 38.51 -32.23
CA ALA A 20 -41.28 37.79 -32.02
C ALA A 20 -40.04 38.69 -32.08
N GLY A 21 -38.92 38.24 -31.49
CA GLY A 21 -37.63 38.93 -31.61
C GLY A 21 -36.46 38.35 -30.80
N ARG A 22 -35.64 37.49 -31.43
CA ARG A 22 -34.19 37.43 -31.19
C ARG A 22 -33.50 38.23 -32.30
N PRO A 23 -32.35 38.87 -32.03
CA PRO A 23 -31.34 39.11 -33.06
C PRO A 23 -29.97 38.50 -32.69
N ALA A 24 -29.05 38.51 -33.65
CA ALA A 24 -27.70 37.98 -33.54
C ALA A 24 -26.63 39.09 -33.70
N ALA A 25 -25.35 38.72 -33.64
CA ALA A 25 -24.20 39.62 -33.60
C ALA A 25 -24.00 40.50 -34.85
N LEU A 26 -23.33 41.66 -34.69
CA LEU A 26 -22.14 42.05 -35.47
C LEU A 26 -21.40 43.32 -34.95
N ARG A 27 -20.09 43.31 -35.17
CA ARG A 27 -19.00 44.29 -34.92
C ARG A 27 -19.30 45.80 -34.98
N LEU A 28 -18.66 46.58 -34.09
CA LEU A 28 -17.80 47.74 -34.46
C LEU A 28 -16.74 48.05 -33.38
N LEU A 29 -15.97 49.15 -33.51
CA LEU A 29 -14.64 49.38 -32.91
C LEU A 29 -14.44 50.85 -32.46
N LEU A 30 -13.56 51.08 -31.45
CA LEU A 30 -12.92 52.37 -31.05
C LEU A 30 -13.87 53.43 -30.42
N LEU A 31 -13.49 54.38 -29.54
CA LEU A 31 -12.17 54.76 -28.95
C LEU A 31 -12.33 55.45 -27.55
N LEU A 32 -11.19 55.82 -26.94
CA LEU A 32 -10.94 56.43 -25.62
C LEU A 32 -11.76 57.68 -25.20
N GLY A 33 -11.89 57.89 -23.87
CA GLY A 33 -12.30 59.17 -23.24
C GLY A 33 -12.98 59.04 -21.86
N ALA A 34 -12.33 58.52 -20.80
CA ALA A 34 -11.53 59.28 -19.80
C ALA A 34 -12.35 59.88 -18.62
N VAL A 35 -11.65 60.36 -17.57
CA VAL A 35 -12.10 61.13 -16.38
C VAL A 35 -12.43 60.35 -15.07
N LEU A 36 -11.43 60.28 -14.16
CA LEU A 36 -11.46 60.51 -12.68
C LEU A 36 -12.42 59.67 -11.77
N LYS A 37 -12.13 59.23 -10.53
CA LYS A 37 -10.97 59.27 -9.58
C LYS A 37 -11.25 58.26 -8.39
N PRO A 38 -10.61 58.26 -7.20
CA PRO A 38 -9.40 57.48 -6.88
C PRO A 38 -9.46 56.60 -5.60
N GLN A 39 -8.53 55.64 -5.41
CA GLN A 39 -7.82 55.51 -4.11
C GLN A 39 -6.52 54.68 -4.17
N GLU A 40 -5.57 55.11 -3.32
CA GLU A 40 -4.42 54.42 -2.71
C GLU A 40 -3.58 53.35 -3.44
N SER A 41 -2.43 53.82 -3.92
CA SER A 41 -1.08 53.36 -3.52
C SER A 41 -0.62 51.93 -3.88
N LEU A 42 0.08 51.82 -5.01
CA LEU A 42 0.99 50.70 -5.30
C LEU A 42 2.29 50.82 -4.49
N ALA A 43 2.58 49.83 -3.65
CA ALA A 43 3.92 49.54 -3.15
C ALA A 43 4.23 48.06 -3.39
N GLN A 44 5.37 47.76 -4.02
CA GLN A 44 5.77 46.38 -4.31
C GLN A 44 6.37 45.73 -3.05
N LEU A 45 5.75 44.66 -2.58
CA LEU A 45 6.37 43.73 -1.63
C LEU A 45 6.82 42.47 -2.37
N LEU A 46 8.06 42.07 -2.14
CA LEU A 46 8.61 40.80 -2.63
C LEU A 46 7.89 39.62 -1.95
N PRO A 47 7.62 38.51 -2.65
CA PRO A 47 7.10 37.30 -2.02
C PRO A 47 8.15 36.74 -1.05
N THR A 48 7.81 36.70 0.25
CA THR A 48 8.67 36.14 1.30
C THR A 48 8.88 34.64 1.11
N PRO A 49 10.13 34.14 1.03
CA PRO A 49 10.42 32.76 0.62
C PRO A 49 10.31 31.75 1.77
N ASP A 50 9.16 31.68 2.45
CA ASP A 50 8.99 30.85 3.67
C ASP A 50 7.62 30.16 3.82
N VAL A 51 6.93 29.87 2.71
CA VAL A 51 5.61 29.19 2.68
C VAL A 51 5.62 27.86 1.90
N LEU A 52 6.79 27.41 1.42
CA LEU A 52 6.97 26.18 0.64
C LEU A 52 8.12 25.31 1.20
N LYS A 53 8.08 25.00 2.50
CA LYS A 53 9.13 24.18 3.16
C LYS A 53 8.71 23.33 4.35
N SER A 54 7.41 23.29 4.69
CA SER A 54 6.88 22.59 5.86
C SER A 54 6.47 21.13 5.58
N GLU A 55 5.93 20.82 4.41
CA GLU A 55 5.31 19.50 4.15
C GLU A 55 6.30 18.38 3.75
N GLY A 56 7.51 18.72 3.27
CA GLY A 56 8.52 17.72 2.90
C GLY A 56 9.22 17.06 4.09
N LYS A 57 9.62 17.86 5.09
CA LYS A 57 10.46 17.41 6.22
C LYS A 57 9.85 16.25 7.01
N THR A 58 8.54 16.29 7.24
CA THR A 58 7.82 15.34 8.10
C THR A 58 7.74 13.91 7.54
N VAL A 59 8.09 13.70 6.27
CA VAL A 59 8.22 12.36 5.69
C VAL A 59 9.65 11.84 5.83
N GLU A 60 10.65 12.66 5.51
CA GLU A 60 12.06 12.24 5.47
C GLU A 60 12.71 12.12 6.86
N GLU A 61 12.39 13.02 7.82
CA GLU A 61 12.84 12.88 9.22
C GLU A 61 12.21 11.63 9.88
N LYS A 62 10.97 11.30 9.51
CA LYS A 62 10.24 10.10 9.96
C LYS A 62 10.77 8.83 9.31
N TYR A 63 11.23 8.92 8.06
CA TYR A 63 11.92 7.85 7.33
C TYR A 63 13.27 7.52 7.98
N GLU A 64 14.15 8.50 8.21
CA GLU A 64 15.42 8.27 8.92
C GLU A 64 15.19 7.65 10.32
N THR A 65 14.22 8.17 11.08
CA THR A 65 13.92 7.67 12.44
C THR A 65 13.46 6.22 12.47
N ASN A 66 12.58 5.81 11.54
CA ASN A 66 12.11 4.42 11.45
C ASN A 66 13.20 3.48 10.95
N VAL A 67 14.00 3.91 9.96
CA VAL A 67 15.15 3.15 9.44
C VAL A 67 16.21 2.94 10.53
N LEU A 68 16.51 3.97 11.33
CA LEU A 68 17.39 3.86 12.49
C LEU A 68 16.91 2.79 13.46
N ARG A 69 15.62 2.79 13.81
CA ARG A 69 15.06 1.77 14.71
C ARG A 69 15.17 0.35 14.16
N CYS A 70 14.89 0.13 12.87
CA CYS A 70 15.11 -1.18 12.22
C CYS A 70 16.57 -1.64 12.34
N TRP A 71 17.52 -0.72 12.11
CA TRP A 71 18.94 -1.02 12.23
C TRP A 71 19.38 -1.21 13.69
N ASP A 72 18.78 -0.52 14.66
CA ASP A 72 19.07 -0.71 16.09
C ASP A 72 18.52 -2.04 16.62
N ASP A 73 17.29 -2.42 16.25
CA ASP A 73 16.74 -3.76 16.55
C ASP A 73 17.62 -4.88 15.96
N TYR A 74 18.18 -4.66 14.76
CA TYR A 74 19.14 -5.57 14.12
C TYR A 74 20.49 -5.63 14.86
N LYS A 75 21.05 -4.50 15.32
CA LYS A 75 22.26 -4.47 16.16
C LYS A 75 22.07 -5.30 17.41
N VAL A 76 20.97 -5.12 18.14
CA VAL A 76 20.69 -5.86 19.39
C VAL A 76 20.58 -7.38 19.15
N GLN A 77 20.05 -7.82 18.00
CA GLN A 77 20.10 -9.25 17.65
C GLN A 77 21.54 -9.74 17.37
N MET A 78 22.35 -8.92 16.70
CA MET A 78 23.71 -9.26 16.28
C MET A 78 24.78 -9.08 17.37
N ASP A 79 24.53 -8.29 18.43
CA ASP A 79 25.39 -8.16 19.62
C ASP A 79 25.64 -9.51 20.33
N SER A 80 24.75 -10.49 20.11
CA SER A 80 24.92 -11.88 20.57
C SER A 80 25.96 -12.69 19.79
N ILE A 81 26.59 -12.09 18.78
CA ILE A 81 27.65 -12.66 17.93
C ILE A 81 28.92 -11.83 18.13
N GLU A 82 30.01 -12.52 18.46
CA GLU A 82 31.20 -11.95 19.09
C GLU A 82 31.88 -10.82 18.29
N LYS A 83 31.88 -9.62 18.89
CA LYS A 83 32.74 -8.43 18.66
C LYS A 83 32.83 -7.77 17.27
N ASP A 84 32.74 -8.52 16.18
CA ASP A 84 33.04 -8.03 14.83
C ASP A 84 31.78 -7.73 14.00
N TRP A 85 30.58 -7.64 14.62
CA TRP A 85 29.33 -7.36 13.90
C TRP A 85 29.34 -6.01 13.16
N CYS A 86 30.15 -5.04 13.59
CA CYS A 86 30.34 -3.77 12.90
C CYS A 86 31.02 -3.91 11.53
N ASP A 87 31.69 -5.03 11.22
CA ASP A 87 32.23 -5.24 9.87
C ASP A 87 31.11 -5.65 8.90
N TRP A 88 30.68 -4.70 8.08
CA TRP A 88 29.78 -4.99 6.96
C TRP A 88 30.35 -6.05 6.02
N ALA A 89 31.67 -6.20 5.88
CA ALA A 89 32.26 -7.26 5.05
C ALA A 89 32.17 -8.67 5.69
N LEU A 90 31.77 -8.77 6.95
CA LEU A 90 31.31 -10.00 7.60
C LEU A 90 29.82 -10.24 7.33
N ILE A 91 28.98 -9.20 7.48
CA ILE A 91 27.53 -9.30 7.25
C ILE A 91 27.20 -9.55 5.77
N SER A 92 27.95 -8.94 4.84
CA SER A 92 27.69 -8.96 3.40
C SER A 92 28.29 -10.15 2.65
N ARG A 93 28.87 -11.11 3.38
CA ARG A 93 29.30 -12.41 2.85
C ARG A 93 28.61 -13.51 3.64
N LEU A 94 28.02 -14.48 2.93
CA LEU A 94 27.43 -15.66 3.55
C LEU A 94 28.50 -16.43 4.31
N GLN A 95 28.33 -16.56 5.62
CA GLN A 95 29.36 -17.12 6.50
C GLN A 95 29.69 -18.58 6.13
N PRO A 96 30.96 -19.02 6.24
CA PRO A 96 31.35 -20.38 5.83
C PRO A 96 30.84 -21.45 6.80
N ASN A 97 30.83 -21.16 8.11
CA ASN A 97 30.20 -22.02 9.12
C ASN A 97 28.67 -21.93 9.03
N MET A 98 28.00 -23.09 9.10
CA MET A 98 26.55 -23.21 8.88
C MET A 98 25.72 -22.60 10.01
N ASP A 99 26.10 -22.75 11.27
CA ASP A 99 25.37 -22.23 12.43
C ASP A 99 25.39 -20.69 12.44
N THR A 100 26.55 -20.12 12.13
CA THR A 100 26.77 -18.68 12.00
C THR A 100 26.01 -18.13 10.80
N ARG A 101 26.01 -18.84 9.66
CA ARG A 101 25.17 -18.49 8.50
C ARG A 101 23.68 -18.55 8.83
N GLN A 102 23.23 -19.52 9.62
CA GLN A 102 21.83 -19.63 10.02
C GLN A 102 21.41 -18.46 10.93
N LYS A 103 22.27 -18.05 11.88
CA LYS A 103 22.06 -16.83 12.69
C LYS A 103 22.02 -15.56 11.82
N GLN A 104 23.00 -15.38 10.93
CA GLN A 104 23.09 -14.28 9.97
C GLN A 104 21.80 -14.17 9.12
N LEU A 105 21.33 -15.29 8.56
CA LEU A 105 20.12 -15.34 7.75
C LEU A 105 18.85 -15.14 8.59
N ALA A 106 18.82 -15.56 9.85
CA ALA A 106 17.71 -15.29 10.77
C ALA A 106 17.57 -13.79 11.08
N ALA A 107 18.68 -13.13 11.43
CA ALA A 107 18.71 -11.68 11.68
C ALA A 107 18.33 -10.87 10.42
N TRP A 108 18.85 -11.25 9.24
CA TRP A 108 18.42 -10.65 7.98
C TRP A 108 16.93 -10.83 7.71
N CYS A 109 16.36 -12.02 7.93
CA CYS A 109 14.91 -12.20 7.81
C CYS A 109 14.12 -11.30 8.78
N SER A 110 14.56 -11.17 10.04
CA SER A 110 13.89 -10.32 11.04
C SER A 110 13.91 -8.84 10.64
N LEU A 111 15.04 -8.36 10.13
CA LEU A 111 15.21 -6.99 9.63
C LEU A 111 14.29 -6.70 8.44
N VAL A 112 14.26 -7.58 7.43
CA VAL A 112 13.37 -7.42 6.26
C VAL A 112 11.90 -7.36 6.67
N LEU A 113 11.44 -8.26 7.55
CA LEU A 113 10.04 -8.31 7.98
C LEU A 113 9.66 -7.08 8.82
N SER A 114 10.54 -6.62 9.71
CA SER A 114 10.32 -5.41 10.52
C SER A 114 10.30 -4.15 9.65
N PHE A 115 11.20 -4.04 8.68
CA PHE A 115 11.24 -2.93 7.71
C PHE A 115 9.97 -2.87 6.87
N CYS A 116 9.57 -3.98 6.24
CA CYS A 116 8.35 -4.04 5.42
C CYS A 116 7.09 -3.72 6.25
N ARG A 117 7.01 -4.19 7.50
CA ARG A 117 5.93 -3.84 8.45
C ARG A 117 5.87 -2.33 8.72
N LEU A 118 7.00 -1.71 9.05
CA LEU A 118 7.07 -0.29 9.42
C LEU A 118 6.83 0.65 8.24
N HIS A 119 7.29 0.29 7.04
CA HIS A 119 7.08 1.06 5.82
C HIS A 119 5.74 0.75 5.12
N LYS A 120 4.96 -0.22 5.62
CA LYS A 120 3.74 -0.77 4.99
C LYS A 120 3.96 -1.23 3.54
N GLN A 121 5.17 -1.68 3.22
CA GLN A 121 5.56 -2.13 1.88
C GLN A 121 5.44 -3.66 1.79
N SER A 122 4.40 -4.15 1.14
CA SER A 122 4.19 -5.58 0.91
C SER A 122 4.87 -6.10 -0.36
N SER A 123 5.09 -5.28 -1.40
CA SER A 123 5.69 -5.74 -2.67
C SER A 123 6.76 -4.81 -3.21
N MET A 124 7.85 -5.37 -3.75
CA MET A 124 8.92 -4.63 -4.44
C MET A 124 9.72 -5.54 -5.39
N THR A 125 10.54 -4.94 -6.25
CA THR A 125 11.56 -5.65 -7.04
C THR A 125 12.85 -5.85 -6.25
N VAL A 126 13.67 -6.81 -6.69
CA VAL A 126 15.03 -7.04 -6.15
C VAL A 126 15.93 -5.81 -6.37
N MET A 127 15.71 -5.03 -7.43
CA MET A 127 16.48 -3.81 -7.70
C MET A 127 16.10 -2.66 -6.75
N GLU A 128 14.80 -2.40 -6.55
CA GLU A 128 14.33 -1.41 -5.58
C GLU A 128 14.77 -1.77 -4.16
N ALA A 129 14.66 -3.05 -3.80
CA ALA A 129 15.19 -3.57 -2.54
C ALA A 129 16.70 -3.29 -2.41
N GLN A 130 17.49 -3.52 -3.46
CA GLN A 130 18.94 -3.30 -3.42
C GLN A 130 19.32 -1.84 -3.19
N GLU A 131 18.60 -0.87 -3.76
CA GLU A 131 18.88 0.55 -3.53
C GLU A 131 18.34 1.09 -2.20
N SER A 132 17.31 0.44 -1.63
CA SER A 132 16.67 0.83 -0.38
C SER A 132 17.60 0.74 0.85
N PRO A 133 17.37 1.53 1.92
CA PRO A 133 18.21 1.53 3.12
C PRO A 133 18.15 0.24 3.95
N LEU A 134 17.31 -0.73 3.55
CA LEU A 134 17.31 -2.09 4.06
C LEU A 134 18.58 -2.87 3.65
N PHE A 135 19.08 -2.63 2.43
CA PHE A 135 20.26 -3.31 1.88
C PHE A 135 21.40 -2.36 1.46
N ASN A 136 21.19 -1.04 1.49
CA ASN A 136 22.15 0.00 1.13
C ASN A 136 22.37 1.00 2.27
N ASN A 137 23.39 0.79 3.09
CA ASN A 137 23.78 1.71 4.15
C ASN A 137 24.73 2.80 3.59
N VAL A 138 24.13 3.89 3.11
CA VAL A 138 24.85 5.05 2.55
C VAL A 138 25.81 5.70 3.56
N LYS A 139 25.44 5.75 4.85
CA LYS A 139 26.27 6.35 5.91
C LYS A 139 27.55 5.56 6.19
N LEU A 140 27.55 4.24 5.95
CA LEU A 140 28.74 3.39 5.98
C LEU A 140 29.44 3.25 4.61
N GLN A 141 28.84 3.75 3.52
CA GLN A 141 29.23 3.47 2.14
C GLN A 141 29.25 1.97 1.80
N ARG A 142 28.22 1.25 2.26
CA ARG A 142 28.16 -0.22 2.19
C ARG A 142 26.80 -0.73 1.72
N LYS A 143 26.81 -1.71 0.81
CA LYS A 143 25.63 -2.27 0.15
C LYS A 143 25.71 -3.79 0.11
N LEU A 144 24.57 -4.48 0.11
CA LEU A 144 24.51 -5.94 0.01
C LEU A 144 24.53 -6.38 -1.47
N PRO A 145 25.34 -7.36 -1.88
CA PRO A 145 25.32 -7.89 -3.24
C PRO A 145 23.98 -8.57 -3.58
N VAL A 146 23.57 -8.50 -4.86
CA VAL A 146 22.27 -9.05 -5.33
C VAL A 146 22.15 -10.54 -5.02
N GLU A 147 23.25 -11.27 -5.13
CA GLU A 147 23.36 -12.71 -4.86
C GLU A 147 23.08 -13.02 -3.38
N SER A 148 23.53 -12.15 -2.47
CA SER A 148 23.29 -12.29 -1.03
C SER A 148 21.85 -11.91 -0.66
N ILE A 149 21.28 -10.89 -1.31
CA ILE A 149 19.85 -10.55 -1.19
C ILE A 149 18.99 -11.72 -1.67
N GLN A 150 19.29 -12.32 -2.82
CA GLN A 150 18.52 -13.47 -3.34
C GLN A 150 18.53 -14.66 -2.37
N VAL A 151 19.63 -14.91 -1.65
CA VAL A 151 19.66 -15.94 -0.60
C VAL A 151 18.77 -15.56 0.59
N VAL A 152 18.79 -14.30 1.05
CA VAL A 152 17.87 -13.83 2.13
C VAL A 152 16.40 -13.95 1.71
N LEU A 153 16.06 -13.56 0.47
CA LEU A 153 14.70 -13.66 -0.08
C LEU A 153 14.26 -15.13 -0.26
N GLU A 154 15.16 -16.02 -0.67
CA GLU A 154 14.88 -17.46 -0.77
C GLU A 154 14.71 -18.13 0.61
N GLU A 155 15.42 -17.68 1.65
CA GLU A 155 15.14 -18.11 3.03
C GLU A 155 13.80 -17.59 3.56
N LEU A 156 13.43 -16.34 3.26
CA LEU A 156 12.10 -15.82 3.57
C LEU A 156 11.01 -16.63 2.88
N ARG A 157 11.24 -17.04 1.63
CA ARG A 157 10.34 -17.92 0.86
C ARG A 157 10.20 -19.30 1.48
N LYS A 158 11.32 -19.93 1.89
CA LYS A 158 11.31 -21.22 2.61
C LYS A 158 10.54 -21.15 3.93
N LYS A 159 10.59 -20.01 4.62
CA LYS A 159 9.84 -19.74 5.85
C LYS A 159 8.35 -19.37 5.61
N GLY A 160 7.90 -19.23 4.37
CA GLY A 160 6.54 -18.81 4.03
C GLY A 160 6.25 -17.32 4.15
N ASN A 161 7.28 -16.47 4.30
CA ASN A 161 7.13 -15.02 4.43
C ASN A 161 7.38 -14.26 3.11
N LEU A 162 7.74 -14.96 2.03
CA LEU A 162 7.91 -14.39 0.70
C LEU A 162 7.25 -15.25 -0.37
N GLU A 163 6.60 -14.59 -1.33
CA GLU A 163 6.10 -15.17 -2.58
C GLU A 163 6.76 -14.44 -3.77
N TRP A 164 7.23 -15.19 -4.78
CA TRP A 164 7.78 -14.61 -6.01
C TRP A 164 6.62 -14.31 -6.98
N LEU A 165 6.52 -13.06 -7.44
CA LEU A 165 5.44 -12.59 -8.32
C LEU A 165 5.70 -12.91 -9.80
N ASP A 166 6.94 -13.27 -10.15
CA ASP A 166 7.35 -13.61 -11.51
C ASP A 166 8.30 -14.82 -11.56
N LYS A 167 8.36 -15.46 -12.73
CA LYS A 167 9.19 -16.66 -12.98
C LYS A 167 10.69 -16.38 -12.95
N ASN A 168 11.12 -15.14 -13.13
CA ASN A 168 12.54 -14.75 -13.17
C ASN A 168 13.08 -14.37 -11.77
N LYS A 169 12.24 -14.42 -10.73
CA LYS A 169 12.56 -13.98 -9.36
C LYS A 169 13.06 -12.52 -9.30
N SER A 170 12.38 -11.64 -10.04
CA SER A 170 12.71 -10.20 -10.10
C SER A 170 11.85 -9.35 -9.17
N SER A 171 10.65 -9.81 -8.84
CA SER A 171 9.60 -9.12 -8.09
C SER A 171 8.99 -10.05 -7.04
N PHE A 172 8.73 -9.54 -5.83
CA PHE A 172 8.26 -10.37 -4.73
C PHE A 172 7.25 -9.66 -3.81
N LEU A 173 6.45 -10.48 -3.12
CA LEU A 173 5.55 -10.10 -2.04
C LEU A 173 6.14 -10.57 -0.71
N ILE A 174 6.37 -9.67 0.24
CA ILE A 174 6.67 -9.94 1.64
C ILE A 174 5.37 -9.94 2.46
N MET A 175 5.22 -10.99 3.26
CA MET A 175 4.18 -11.11 4.29
C MET A 175 4.88 -11.00 5.65
N TRP A 176 4.73 -9.86 6.36
CA TRP A 176 5.44 -9.61 7.63
C TRP A 176 4.96 -10.50 8.79
N ARG A 177 3.76 -11.05 8.66
CA ARG A 177 3.18 -12.17 9.41
C ARG A 177 2.50 -13.07 8.40
N ARG A 178 2.59 -14.38 8.59
CA ARG A 178 2.13 -15.37 7.59
C ARG A 178 0.61 -15.57 7.63
N PRO A 179 -0.03 -16.00 6.52
CA PRO A 179 -1.46 -16.32 6.51
C PRO A 179 -1.88 -17.32 7.58
N GLU A 180 -1.07 -18.33 7.86
CA GLU A 180 -1.36 -19.34 8.89
C GLU A 180 -1.31 -18.75 10.32
N GLU A 181 -0.45 -17.75 10.54
CA GLU A 181 -0.31 -17.05 11.82
C GLU A 181 -1.46 -16.05 12.03
N TRP A 182 -1.93 -15.39 10.97
CA TRP A 182 -3.16 -14.61 10.98
C TRP A 182 -4.39 -15.48 11.24
N GLY A 183 -4.53 -16.61 10.52
CA GLY A 183 -5.61 -17.56 10.71
C GLY A 183 -5.65 -18.06 12.15
N LYS A 184 -4.48 -18.40 12.71
CA LYS A 184 -4.37 -18.79 14.12
C LYS A 184 -4.86 -17.70 15.08
N LEU A 185 -4.50 -16.43 14.89
CA LEU A 185 -5.01 -15.33 15.74
C LEU A 185 -6.54 -15.21 15.65
N ILE A 186 -7.09 -15.18 14.44
CA ILE A 186 -8.53 -15.04 14.19
C ILE A 186 -9.27 -16.21 14.86
N TYR A 187 -8.82 -17.45 14.66
CA TYR A 187 -9.43 -18.63 15.28
C TYR A 187 -9.32 -18.62 16.82
N GLN A 188 -8.21 -18.13 17.38
CA GLN A 188 -8.05 -17.93 18.83
C GLN A 188 -8.98 -16.84 19.38
N TRP A 189 -9.30 -15.80 18.59
CA TRP A 189 -10.31 -14.80 18.94
C TRP A 189 -11.73 -15.39 18.93
N VAL A 190 -12.17 -16.03 17.84
CA VAL A 190 -13.52 -16.65 17.78
C VAL A 190 -13.72 -17.66 18.92
N SER A 191 -12.68 -18.43 19.24
CA SER A 191 -12.68 -19.43 20.33
C SER A 191 -12.83 -18.81 21.72
N ARG A 192 -12.12 -17.71 22.05
CA ARG A 192 -12.25 -17.06 23.37
C ARG A 192 -13.55 -16.26 23.51
N SER A 193 -14.07 -15.72 22.41
CA SER A 193 -15.35 -15.00 22.37
C SER A 193 -16.55 -15.94 22.46
N GLY A 194 -16.34 -17.27 22.42
CA GLY A 194 -17.39 -18.28 22.47
C GLY A 194 -18.24 -18.36 21.20
N GLN A 195 -17.77 -17.78 20.10
CA GLN A 195 -18.52 -17.60 18.86
C GLN A 195 -18.28 -18.73 17.83
N ASN A 196 -17.62 -19.83 18.19
CA ASN A 196 -17.47 -21.01 17.32
C ASN A 196 -18.84 -21.49 16.79
N ASN A 197 -18.88 -22.01 15.57
CA ASN A 197 -20.09 -22.34 14.79
C ASN A 197 -20.90 -21.13 14.27
N SER A 198 -20.53 -19.90 14.61
CA SER A 198 -21.10 -18.68 14.00
C SER A 198 -20.56 -18.41 12.59
N VAL A 199 -21.28 -17.56 11.85
CA VAL A 199 -20.88 -17.03 10.54
C VAL A 199 -20.58 -15.54 10.71
N PHE A 200 -19.48 -15.09 10.12
CA PHE A 200 -19.07 -13.69 10.05
C PHE A 200 -18.93 -13.24 8.60
N THR A 201 -19.20 -11.98 8.30
CA THR A 201 -18.71 -11.30 7.10
C THR A 201 -17.20 -11.01 7.23
N LEU A 202 -16.53 -10.73 6.10
CA LEU A 202 -15.14 -10.26 6.14
C LEU A 202 -15.00 -8.88 6.79
N TYR A 203 -16.07 -8.06 6.77
CA TYR A 203 -16.09 -6.73 7.35
C TYR A 203 -16.07 -6.78 8.88
N GLU A 204 -16.95 -7.58 9.50
CA GLU A 204 -17.03 -7.73 10.97
C GLU A 204 -15.70 -8.19 11.57
N LEU A 205 -14.97 -9.09 10.89
CA LEU A 205 -13.66 -9.55 11.37
C LEU A 205 -12.58 -8.46 11.40
N THR A 206 -12.64 -7.46 10.53
CA THR A 206 -11.56 -6.47 10.34
C THR A 206 -11.94 -5.03 10.65
N ASN A 207 -13.23 -4.75 10.83
CA ASN A 207 -13.79 -3.41 11.05
C ASN A 207 -14.95 -3.44 12.08
N GLY A 208 -15.17 -4.56 12.78
CA GLY A 208 -16.20 -4.68 13.82
C GLY A 208 -15.72 -4.17 15.17
N GLU A 209 -16.67 -3.68 15.99
CA GLU A 209 -16.42 -3.17 17.35
C GLU A 209 -15.78 -4.25 18.25
N ASP A 210 -16.23 -5.51 18.14
CA ASP A 210 -15.68 -6.66 18.88
C ASP A 210 -14.21 -7.02 18.54
N THR A 211 -13.59 -6.36 17.54
CA THR A 211 -12.20 -6.64 17.11
C THR A 211 -11.24 -5.45 17.22
N GLU A 212 -11.65 -4.28 17.74
CA GLU A 212 -10.79 -3.08 17.77
C GLU A 212 -9.43 -3.28 18.49
N ASP A 213 -9.38 -4.09 19.54
CA ASP A 213 -8.16 -4.43 20.29
C ASP A 213 -7.28 -5.51 19.62
N GLU A 214 -7.68 -6.08 18.48
CA GLU A 214 -7.01 -7.24 17.86
C GLU A 214 -5.95 -6.87 16.81
N GLU A 215 -4.84 -7.64 16.77
CA GLU A 215 -3.77 -7.43 15.77
C GLU A 215 -4.23 -7.53 14.31
N PHE A 216 -5.39 -8.16 14.05
CA PHE A 216 -5.97 -8.32 12.71
C PHE A 216 -7.06 -7.28 12.38
N HIS A 217 -7.32 -6.32 13.26
CA HIS A 217 -8.16 -5.17 12.93
C HIS A 217 -7.49 -4.32 11.84
N GLY A 218 -8.28 -3.84 10.87
CA GLY A 218 -7.78 -3.14 9.69
C GLY A 218 -6.89 -3.98 8.74
N LEU A 219 -6.87 -5.31 8.89
CA LEU A 219 -6.17 -6.20 7.96
C LEU A 219 -6.82 -6.15 6.57
N ASP A 220 -6.01 -6.12 5.51
CA ASP A 220 -6.52 -6.04 4.14
C ASP A 220 -7.25 -7.32 3.71
N GLU A 221 -8.27 -7.21 2.85
CA GLU A 221 -9.10 -8.35 2.45
C GLU A 221 -8.27 -9.47 1.79
N ALA A 222 -7.20 -9.16 1.06
CA ALA A 222 -6.39 -10.17 0.38
C ALA A 222 -5.56 -11.00 1.38
N THR A 223 -4.97 -10.37 2.39
CA THR A 223 -4.28 -11.07 3.49
C THR A 223 -5.27 -11.81 4.38
N LEU A 224 -6.43 -11.22 4.70
CA LEU A 224 -7.52 -11.88 5.44
C LEU A 224 -8.00 -13.15 4.71
N LEU A 225 -8.28 -13.06 3.41
CA LEU A 225 -8.71 -14.21 2.59
C LEU A 225 -7.67 -15.33 2.60
N ARG A 226 -6.38 -15.02 2.45
CA ARG A 226 -5.30 -16.00 2.57
C ARG A 226 -5.28 -16.66 3.94
N ALA A 227 -5.52 -15.90 5.01
CA ALA A 227 -5.57 -16.40 6.38
C ALA A 227 -6.77 -17.33 6.63
N LEU A 228 -7.95 -16.99 6.11
CA LEU A 228 -9.13 -17.84 6.17
C LEU A 228 -9.01 -19.09 5.28
N GLN A 229 -8.30 -18.99 4.14
CA GLN A 229 -7.96 -20.14 3.30
C GLN A 229 -7.01 -21.12 3.98
N ALA A 230 -6.08 -20.64 4.82
CA ALA A 230 -5.26 -21.50 5.67
C ALA A 230 -6.11 -22.24 6.72
N LEU A 231 -7.03 -21.54 7.40
CA LEU A 231 -7.97 -22.19 8.33
C LEU A 231 -8.90 -23.20 7.64
N GLN A 232 -9.30 -22.95 6.39
CA GLN A 232 -10.13 -23.88 5.62
C GLN A 232 -9.36 -25.15 5.22
N GLN A 233 -8.06 -25.04 4.94
CA GLN A 233 -7.16 -26.19 4.75
C GLN A 233 -6.94 -26.99 6.06
N GLU A 234 -6.97 -26.32 7.22
CA GLU A 234 -6.95 -26.96 8.54
C GLU A 234 -8.34 -27.46 9.01
N HIS A 235 -9.39 -27.37 8.17
CA HIS A 235 -10.79 -27.71 8.51
C HIS A 235 -11.39 -26.95 9.71
N LYS A 236 -10.84 -25.77 10.05
CA LYS A 236 -11.29 -24.90 11.16
C LYS A 236 -12.29 -23.82 10.72
N ALA A 237 -12.40 -23.60 9.41
CA ALA A 237 -13.31 -22.62 8.84
C ALA A 237 -13.82 -23.05 7.45
N GLU A 238 -14.89 -22.42 6.99
CA GLU A 238 -15.44 -22.58 5.64
C GLU A 238 -15.79 -21.21 5.07
N ILE A 239 -15.15 -20.82 3.96
CA ILE A 239 -15.40 -19.53 3.30
C ILE A 239 -16.69 -19.64 2.47
N ILE A 240 -17.65 -18.77 2.77
CA ILE A 240 -18.95 -18.69 2.11
C ILE A 240 -18.92 -17.53 1.11
N THR A 241 -19.18 -17.80 -0.16
CA THR A 241 -19.34 -16.76 -1.19
C THR A 241 -20.82 -16.65 -1.56
N VAL A 242 -21.36 -15.42 -1.50
CA VAL A 242 -22.74 -15.08 -1.85
C VAL A 242 -22.72 -14.10 -3.03
N SER A 243 -23.84 -13.87 -3.70
CA SER A 243 -23.96 -12.94 -4.84
C SER A 243 -23.39 -11.54 -4.55
N ASP A 244 -23.59 -11.06 -3.33
CA ASP A 244 -23.35 -9.66 -2.93
C ASP A 244 -22.24 -9.51 -1.88
N GLY A 245 -21.47 -10.58 -1.59
CA GLY A 245 -20.40 -10.52 -0.59
C GLY A 245 -19.76 -11.85 -0.22
N ARG A 246 -18.86 -11.79 0.77
CA ARG A 246 -18.14 -12.94 1.34
C ARG A 246 -18.28 -12.97 2.84
N GLY A 247 -18.38 -14.19 3.37
CA GLY A 247 -18.29 -14.48 4.79
C GLY A 247 -17.51 -15.77 5.05
N VAL A 248 -17.45 -16.15 6.31
CA VAL A 248 -16.78 -17.36 6.77
C VAL A 248 -17.52 -17.93 7.98
N LYS A 249 -17.70 -19.25 7.99
CA LYS A 249 -18.13 -20.00 9.17
C LYS A 249 -16.90 -20.56 9.87
N PHE A 250 -16.87 -20.52 11.21
CA PHE A 250 -15.84 -21.19 12.01
C PHE A 250 -16.41 -22.45 12.68
N PHE A 251 -15.55 -23.42 13.02
CA PHE A 251 -15.92 -24.68 13.67
C PHE A 251 -15.27 -24.81 15.05
#